data_AF-A0A1Q8X6K7-F1
#
_entry.id   AF-A0A1Q8X6K7-F1
#
_cell.length_a   1.000
_cell.length_b   1.000
_cell.length_c   1.000
_cell.angle_alpha   90.00
_cell.angle_beta   90.00
_cell.angle_gamma   90.00
#
_symmetry.space_group_name_H-M   'P 1'
#
loop_
_entity.id
_entity.type
_entity.pdbx_description
1 polymer ?
#
loop_
_entity_poly.entity_id
_entity_poly.type
_entity_poly.pdbx_seq_one_letter_code
_entity_poly.pdbx_strand_id
1 'polypeptide(L)'
;MTQVIAAAGGSDAPIDLHALAASAGIAAEHVIPYGRDVAKIDLRALESSQHVSGGGASSPHYVVVTAITPTPFGEGKTTTAIGLAQGLTRLGQQAVLTLRQSAMGPTFGIKGGAGGSGSARILPAERMNLHLTGDFHAITAAHNLLSAMIDNHLHHGNELDIDERTITWPRVLDVNDRALRHIVTGLGSKIDGVTRQASFDITPASELMVIMSLATDLSDLRRRLGRIVIGRSRSGEWISAEDLKAAGAMCAVLRDALEPNLLRTGEGTPVLVHTGPFGNIATGCSSVIADRVAAAGARDGGYILTEAGFGSDMGLERFVDLKCAVSGMHPSVAVVVVTIRALKAHSGRHRLVSGKDLPEEMLQENVDDVRDGAANLLKHLQIVRGFGITPVVAVNVFPTDHDAEIEEVTRIAGDAGARVAVCHPVTRGGEGCLDLAGAVVEACQEAGEPASSRPAYEPQDDLRTKISKLADLYGADGVDYTPAASRLLEAYEQAGFGHLPVIVAKTPLSLSAEPGLKGVPSGWRLPVREVRLAAGAGYVYAICGSLSTMPGLPSRPAAERIDVDLDTGQIVGLR
;
A
#
# COMPACT_ATOMS: atom_id res chain seq x y z
N MET A 1 -14.61 21.04 -9.09
CA MET A 1 -14.04 22.09 -8.20
C MET A 1 -13.72 21.55 -6.80
N THR A 2 -12.44 21.28 -6.51
CA THR A 2 -11.99 20.79 -5.21
C THR A 2 -11.94 21.95 -4.21
N GLN A 3 -12.90 22.01 -3.28
CA GLN A 3 -12.90 23.01 -2.22
C GLN A 3 -11.66 22.87 -1.34
N VAL A 4 -10.92 23.97 -1.19
CA VAL A 4 -9.96 24.14 -0.08
C VAL A 4 -10.82 24.21 1.19
N ILE A 5 -10.95 23.09 1.89
CA ILE A 5 -11.64 23.06 3.17
C ILE A 5 -10.74 23.78 4.17
N ALA A 6 -11.14 24.99 4.55
CA ALA A 6 -10.51 25.72 5.64
C ALA A 6 -10.52 24.85 6.91
N ALA A 7 -9.39 24.81 7.61
CA ALA A 7 -9.26 24.16 8.91
C ALA A 7 -10.11 24.90 9.95
N ALA A 8 -11.42 24.62 9.97
CA ALA A 8 -12.31 25.08 11.03
C ALA A 8 -12.21 24.11 12.21
N GLY A 9 -11.53 24.53 13.28
CA GLY A 9 -11.59 23.93 14.61
C GLY A 9 -10.42 23.04 15.03
N GLY A 10 -9.42 23.62 15.71
CA GLY A 10 -8.58 22.94 16.71
C GLY A 10 -7.25 22.32 16.25
N SER A 11 -6.37 23.05 15.55
CA SER A 11 -4.98 22.60 15.30
C SER A 11 -3.99 22.92 16.44
N ASP A 12 -4.34 23.83 17.35
CA ASP A 12 -3.38 24.41 18.33
C ASP A 12 -3.47 23.83 19.75
N ALA A 13 -4.34 22.85 19.99
CA ALA A 13 -4.35 22.17 21.29
C ALA A 13 -3.06 21.33 21.42
N PRO A 14 -2.28 21.48 22.53
CA PRO A 14 -1.11 20.65 22.77
C PRO A 14 -1.50 19.17 22.73
N ILE A 15 -0.80 18.40 21.91
CA ILE A 15 -1.01 16.95 21.83
C ILE A 15 -0.14 16.29 22.89
N ASP A 16 -0.76 15.54 23.79
CA ASP A 16 -0.02 14.65 24.67
C ASP A 16 0.23 13.33 23.92
N LEU A 17 1.45 13.20 23.38
CA LEU A 17 1.87 12.00 22.65
C LEU A 17 1.87 10.75 23.53
N HIS A 18 2.09 10.88 24.83
CA HIS A 18 2.04 9.75 25.76
C HIS A 18 0.59 9.32 26.01
N ALA A 19 -0.35 10.25 26.15
CA ALA A 19 -1.78 9.92 26.24
C ALA A 19 -2.31 9.31 24.94
N LEU A 20 -1.88 9.82 23.78
CA LEU A 20 -2.21 9.24 22.48
C LEU A 20 -1.68 7.80 22.36
N ALA A 21 -0.42 7.57 22.72
CA ALA A 21 0.18 6.24 22.75
C ALA A 21 -0.56 5.30 23.72
N ALA A 22 -0.90 5.78 24.91
CA ALA A 22 -1.65 5.02 25.91
C ALA A 22 -3.04 4.59 25.40
N SER A 23 -3.71 5.41 24.58
CA SER A 23 -4.99 5.02 23.96
C SER A 23 -4.85 3.84 22.97
N ALA A 24 -3.67 3.67 22.37
CA ALA A 24 -3.29 2.51 21.57
C ALA A 24 -2.69 1.36 22.40
N GLY A 25 -2.64 1.49 23.73
CA GLY A 25 -2.02 0.53 24.66
C GLY A 25 -0.50 0.50 24.61
N ILE A 26 0.14 1.56 24.10
CA ILE A 26 1.60 1.68 24.02
C ILE A 26 2.11 2.42 25.26
N ALA A 27 3.04 1.80 26.00
CA ALA A 27 3.63 2.39 27.19
C ALA A 27 4.50 3.61 26.86
N ALA A 28 4.50 4.60 27.76
CA ALA A 28 5.17 5.89 27.56
C ALA A 28 6.69 5.77 27.29
N GLU A 29 7.35 4.76 27.83
CA GLU A 29 8.79 4.49 27.64
C GLU A 29 9.16 4.06 26.22
N HIS A 30 8.20 3.58 25.42
CA HIS A 30 8.41 3.22 24.03
C HIS A 30 8.12 4.38 23.06
N VAL A 31 7.67 5.54 23.58
CA VAL A 31 7.35 6.71 22.76
C VAL A 31 8.60 7.57 22.65
N ILE A 32 9.10 7.74 21.42
CA ILE A 32 10.25 8.60 21.09
C ILE A 32 9.73 9.84 20.35
N PRO A 33 9.54 10.99 21.02
CA PRO A 33 8.97 12.17 20.39
C PRO A 33 9.83 12.72 19.25
N TYR A 34 9.20 13.04 18.14
CA TYR A 34 9.80 13.74 17.00
C TYR A 34 9.11 15.11 16.86
N GLY A 35 9.50 16.04 17.71
CA GLY A 35 8.76 17.30 17.89
C GLY A 35 7.63 17.12 18.91
N ARG A 36 6.44 17.70 18.64
CA ARG A 36 5.35 17.81 19.61
C ARG A 36 4.09 17.00 19.25
N ASP A 37 4.02 16.51 18.02
CA ASP A 37 2.82 16.02 17.36
C ASP A 37 3.01 14.69 16.62
N VAL A 38 4.25 14.18 16.58
CA VAL A 38 4.64 12.89 16.00
C VAL A 38 5.64 12.21 16.93
N ALA A 39 5.59 10.89 17.02
CA ALA A 39 6.61 10.08 17.70
C ALA A 39 6.98 8.85 16.88
N LYS A 40 8.17 8.29 17.08
CA LYS A 40 8.48 6.90 16.73
C LYS A 40 8.13 5.98 17.90
N ILE A 41 7.75 4.75 17.60
CA ILE A 41 7.51 3.71 18.61
C ILE A 41 8.65 2.70 18.59
N ASP A 42 9.39 2.65 19.69
CA ASP A 42 10.51 1.73 19.90
C ASP A 42 10.04 0.26 19.78
N LEU A 43 10.83 -0.57 19.08
CA LEU A 43 10.46 -1.96 18.81
C LEU A 43 10.42 -2.86 20.06
N ARG A 44 10.97 -2.44 21.20
CA ARG A 44 10.82 -3.10 22.50
C ARG A 44 9.37 -3.14 22.97
N ALA A 45 8.48 -2.32 22.40
CA ALA A 45 7.04 -2.45 22.56
C ALA A 45 6.51 -3.83 22.13
N LEU A 46 7.25 -4.58 21.30
CA LEU A 46 6.91 -5.95 20.90
C LEU A 46 7.36 -7.00 21.94
N GLU A 47 8.36 -6.70 22.78
CA GLU A 47 8.89 -7.65 23.78
C GLU A 47 7.97 -7.78 24.99
N SER A 48 7.35 -6.67 25.41
CA SER A 48 6.41 -6.61 26.53
C SER A 48 5.11 -7.40 26.30
N SER A 49 4.80 -7.75 25.04
CA SER A 49 3.62 -8.53 24.66
C SER A 49 3.82 -10.06 24.68
N GLN A 50 5.06 -10.56 24.84
CA GLN A 50 5.33 -12.01 24.93
C GLN A 50 4.71 -12.68 26.16
N HIS A 51 4.10 -11.90 27.07
CA HIS A 51 3.34 -12.40 28.22
C HIS A 51 1.82 -12.54 27.99
N VAL A 52 1.29 -12.17 26.82
CA VAL A 52 -0.16 -12.28 26.52
C VAL A 52 -0.50 -13.55 25.72
N SER A 53 0.48 -14.37 25.35
CA SER A 53 0.26 -15.69 24.75
C SER A 53 -0.04 -16.77 25.81
N GLY A 54 -1.13 -16.56 26.56
CA GLY A 54 -1.73 -17.57 27.44
C GLY A 54 -3.21 -17.69 27.10
N GLY A 55 -3.60 -18.82 26.50
CA GLY A 55 -4.94 -19.06 25.97
C GLY A 55 -6.08 -18.78 26.95
N GLY A 56 -7.06 -18.01 26.49
CA GLY A 56 -8.36 -17.81 27.14
C GLY A 56 -8.97 -16.43 26.88
N ALA A 57 -9.95 -16.36 25.97
CA ALA A 57 -10.90 -15.25 25.68
C ALA A 57 -10.40 -14.02 24.86
N SER A 58 -10.84 -14.00 23.59
CA SER A 58 -10.83 -12.98 22.50
C SER A 58 -9.57 -12.15 22.22
N SER A 59 -8.74 -12.64 21.29
CA SER A 59 -7.73 -11.85 20.57
C SER A 59 -8.32 -10.59 19.91
N PRO A 60 -7.53 -9.53 19.68
CA PRO A 60 -7.99 -8.36 18.95
C PRO A 60 -8.44 -8.71 17.53
N HIS A 61 -9.43 -7.98 17.03
CA HIS A 61 -9.94 -8.11 15.67
C HIS A 61 -9.04 -7.39 14.68
N TYR A 62 -8.58 -8.10 13.66
CA TYR A 62 -7.84 -7.53 12.55
C TYR A 62 -8.77 -7.30 11.36
N VAL A 63 -8.88 -6.04 10.90
CA VAL A 63 -9.83 -5.63 9.86
C VAL A 63 -9.08 -4.91 8.74
N VAL A 64 -9.29 -5.35 7.51
CA VAL A 64 -8.68 -4.74 6.32
C VAL A 64 -9.71 -3.92 5.55
N VAL A 65 -9.36 -2.68 5.21
CA VAL A 65 -10.16 -1.85 4.31
C VAL A 65 -9.62 -1.99 2.90
N THR A 66 -10.49 -2.38 1.98
CA THR A 66 -10.23 -2.49 0.55
C THR A 66 -11.31 -1.72 -0.22
N ALA A 67 -11.31 -1.81 -1.55
CA ALA A 67 -12.30 -1.15 -2.39
C ALA A 67 -12.65 -2.02 -3.59
N ILE A 68 -13.65 -1.58 -4.34
CA ILE A 68 -13.85 -2.03 -5.71
C ILE A 68 -12.71 -1.55 -6.63
N THR A 69 -12.78 -1.90 -7.91
CA THR A 69 -11.79 -1.47 -8.91
C THR A 69 -11.74 0.07 -8.93
N PRO A 70 -10.57 0.70 -8.74
CA PRO A 70 -10.51 2.14 -8.69
C PRO A 70 -10.80 2.82 -10.02
N THR A 71 -11.44 3.97 -9.91
CA THR A 71 -11.65 4.93 -10.99
C THR A 71 -10.63 6.06 -10.90
N PRO A 72 -10.44 6.88 -11.97
CA PRO A 72 -9.54 8.04 -11.92
C PRO A 72 -9.81 9.05 -10.81
N PHE A 73 -11.00 9.04 -10.20
CA PHE A 73 -11.41 9.94 -9.13
C PHE A 73 -11.19 9.38 -7.73
N GLY A 74 -10.96 8.08 -7.62
CA GLY A 74 -10.80 7.36 -6.36
C GLY A 74 -12.11 7.17 -5.59
N GLU A 75 -12.12 6.15 -4.74
CA GLU A 75 -13.32 5.68 -4.03
C GLU A 75 -13.36 6.21 -2.59
N GLY A 76 -12.29 6.88 -2.14
CA GLY A 76 -12.16 7.38 -0.77
C GLY A 76 -11.78 6.30 0.25
N LYS A 77 -11.17 5.19 -0.17
CA LYS A 77 -10.80 4.06 0.71
C LYS A 77 -10.10 4.49 2.00
N THR A 78 -9.03 5.28 1.90
CA THR A 78 -8.25 5.73 3.07
C THR A 78 -9.08 6.66 3.96
N THR A 79 -9.88 7.54 3.36
CA THR A 79 -10.81 8.41 4.09
C THR A 79 -11.86 7.60 4.85
N THR A 80 -12.40 6.53 4.25
CA THR A 80 -13.32 5.60 4.93
C THR A 80 -12.62 4.82 6.04
N ALA A 81 -11.37 4.39 5.85
CA ALA A 81 -10.59 3.71 6.90
C ALA A 81 -10.36 4.61 8.12
N ILE A 82 -10.02 5.88 7.87
CA ILE A 82 -9.86 6.91 8.91
C ILE A 82 -11.19 7.20 9.62
N GLY A 83 -12.28 7.37 8.85
CA GLY A 83 -13.62 7.57 9.39
C GLY A 83 -14.11 6.39 10.23
N LEU A 84 -13.84 5.16 9.80
CA LEU A 84 -14.13 3.93 10.55
C LEU A 84 -13.38 3.90 11.89
N ALA A 85 -12.08 4.25 11.90
CA ALA A 85 -11.30 4.32 13.14
C ALA A 85 -11.89 5.34 14.13
N GLN A 86 -12.27 6.51 13.63
CA GLN A 86 -12.96 7.54 14.41
C GLN A 86 -14.33 7.05 14.92
N GLY A 87 -15.11 6.38 14.07
CA GLY A 87 -16.42 5.82 14.41
C GLY A 87 -16.32 4.76 15.51
N LEU A 88 -15.38 3.82 15.40
CA LEU A 88 -15.13 2.81 16.43
C LEU A 88 -14.72 3.45 17.77
N THR A 89 -13.85 4.46 17.73
CA THR A 89 -13.45 5.21 18.93
C THR A 89 -14.67 5.88 19.59
N ARG A 90 -15.57 6.47 18.81
CA ARG A 90 -16.82 7.07 19.31
C ARG A 90 -17.79 6.06 19.91
N LEU A 91 -17.79 4.82 19.41
CA LEU A 91 -18.52 3.70 20.01
C LEU A 91 -17.85 3.14 21.28
N GLY A 92 -16.77 3.77 21.76
CA GLY A 92 -16.03 3.31 22.95
C GLY A 92 -15.08 2.14 22.69
N GLN A 93 -14.91 1.74 21.42
CA GLN A 93 -13.98 0.67 21.04
C GLN A 93 -12.54 1.18 20.99
N GLN A 94 -11.57 0.35 21.37
CA GLN A 94 -10.16 0.65 21.11
C GLN A 94 -9.91 0.37 19.64
N ALA A 95 -9.53 1.40 18.89
CA ALA A 95 -9.19 1.26 17.48
C ALA A 95 -7.82 1.87 17.23
N VAL A 96 -6.94 1.11 16.60
CA VAL A 96 -5.65 1.59 16.10
C VAL A 96 -5.63 1.37 14.61
N LEU A 97 -5.44 2.46 13.85
CA LEU A 97 -5.33 2.39 12.40
C LEU A 97 -3.86 2.36 12.00
N THR A 98 -3.49 1.48 11.08
CA THR A 98 -2.17 1.47 10.44
C THR A 98 -2.30 1.95 8.99
N LEU A 99 -1.41 2.84 8.56
CA LEU A 99 -1.43 3.42 7.20
C LEU A 99 -0.02 3.47 6.60
N ARG A 100 0.00 3.60 5.28
CA ARG A 100 1.22 3.87 4.54
C ARG A 100 1.60 5.35 4.65
N GLN A 101 2.89 5.62 4.67
CA GLN A 101 3.42 6.96 4.45
C GLN A 101 3.25 7.36 2.97
N SER A 102 2.85 8.61 2.74
CA SER A 102 2.83 9.21 1.40
C SER A 102 4.25 9.41 0.88
N ALA A 103 4.50 9.08 -0.38
CA ALA A 103 5.72 9.48 -1.06
C ALA A 103 5.72 10.99 -1.31
N MET A 104 6.89 11.62 -1.21
CA MET A 104 7.04 13.06 -1.37
C MET A 104 6.94 13.47 -2.84
N GLY A 105 7.52 12.69 -3.76
CA GLY A 105 7.54 13.01 -5.20
C GLY A 105 6.16 13.33 -5.80
N PRO A 106 5.12 12.50 -5.59
CA PRO A 106 3.76 12.75 -6.05
C PRO A 106 3.11 14.03 -5.55
N THR A 107 3.42 14.48 -4.33
CA THR A 107 2.90 15.70 -3.69
C THR A 107 3.21 16.95 -4.53
N PHE A 108 4.38 16.98 -5.16
CA PHE A 108 4.81 18.07 -6.05
C PHE A 108 4.29 17.91 -7.50
N GLY A 109 3.65 16.79 -7.82
CA GLY A 109 3.14 16.46 -9.15
C GLY A 109 1.65 16.74 -9.32
N ILE A 110 0.84 15.68 -9.26
CA ILE A 110 -0.62 15.69 -9.52
C ILE A 110 -1.43 15.22 -8.30
N LYS A 111 -0.89 14.32 -7.48
CA LYS A 111 -1.64 13.67 -6.39
C LYS A 111 -1.47 14.46 -5.09
N GLY A 112 -2.57 14.67 -4.38
CA GLY A 112 -2.53 15.05 -2.97
C GLY A 112 -2.15 13.87 -2.07
N GLY A 113 -1.96 14.15 -0.78
CA GLY A 113 -1.55 13.17 0.22
C GLY A 113 -2.48 11.98 0.42
N ALA A 114 -1.93 10.84 0.87
CA ALA A 114 -2.66 9.65 1.28
C ALA A 114 -3.24 9.74 2.72
N GLY A 115 -3.40 10.96 3.25
CA GLY A 115 -3.79 11.21 4.64
C GLY A 115 -5.30 11.36 4.88
N GLY A 116 -6.17 10.93 3.97
CA GLY A 116 -7.62 11.15 4.05
C GLY A 116 -8.04 12.57 3.66
N SER A 117 -9.28 12.95 3.94
CA SER A 117 -9.85 14.24 3.56
C SER A 117 -11.02 14.67 4.45
N GLY A 118 -11.29 15.98 4.48
CA GLY A 118 -12.37 16.57 5.28
C GLY A 118 -12.19 16.29 6.78
N SER A 119 -13.26 15.82 7.42
CA SER A 119 -13.31 15.45 8.84
C SER A 119 -12.65 14.09 9.15
N ALA A 120 -12.34 13.29 8.12
CA ALA A 120 -11.62 12.02 8.23
C ALA A 120 -10.23 12.12 7.60
N ARG A 121 -9.31 12.75 8.33
CA ARG A 121 -7.93 13.03 7.90
C ARG A 121 -6.91 12.72 8.99
N ILE A 122 -5.66 12.50 8.60
CA ILE A 122 -4.49 12.38 9.48
C ILE A 122 -3.89 13.77 9.73
N LEU A 123 -3.44 14.00 10.96
CA LEU A 123 -2.72 15.20 11.38
C LEU A 123 -1.41 14.82 12.06
N PRO A 124 -0.33 15.61 11.87
CA PRO A 124 -0.20 16.74 10.93
C PRO A 124 -0.03 16.30 9.46
N ALA A 125 -0.81 16.86 8.54
CA ALA A 125 -0.85 16.45 7.14
C ALA A 125 0.42 16.84 6.37
N GLU A 126 0.99 17.99 6.69
CA GLU A 126 2.21 18.52 6.08
C GLU A 126 3.42 17.63 6.35
N ARG A 127 3.56 17.12 7.58
CA ARG A 127 4.64 16.18 7.91
C ARG A 127 4.46 14.86 7.17
N MET A 128 3.23 14.34 7.15
CA MET A 128 2.87 13.10 6.47
C MET A 128 3.19 13.11 4.97
N ASN A 129 3.05 14.27 4.31
CA ASN A 129 3.21 14.41 2.87
C ASN A 129 4.60 14.88 2.42
N LEU A 130 5.49 15.22 3.37
CA LEU A 130 6.86 15.66 3.11
C LEU A 130 7.85 14.64 3.70
N HIS A 131 8.57 15.02 4.76
CA HIS A 131 9.68 14.23 5.28
C HIS A 131 9.27 13.23 6.35
N LEU A 132 8.12 13.44 7.00
CA LEU A 132 7.72 12.77 8.24
C LEU A 132 8.88 12.74 9.24
N THR A 133 9.40 11.54 9.54
CA THR A 133 10.53 11.29 10.45
C THR A 133 11.81 10.87 9.70
N GLY A 134 11.81 10.93 8.36
CA GLY A 134 12.97 10.64 7.53
C GLY A 134 13.08 9.20 7.01
N ASP A 135 12.06 8.35 7.22
CA ASP A 135 12.11 6.93 6.83
C ASP A 135 12.44 6.72 5.34
N PHE A 136 11.82 7.50 4.45
CA PHE A 136 12.07 7.43 3.00
C PHE A 136 13.49 7.91 2.64
N HIS A 137 14.06 8.84 3.41
CA HIS A 137 15.44 9.28 3.21
C HIS A 137 16.41 8.16 3.60
N ALA A 138 16.17 7.47 4.71
CA ALA A 138 16.96 6.32 5.13
C ALA A 138 16.91 5.20 4.07
N ILE A 139 15.73 4.91 3.52
CA ILE A 139 15.56 3.93 2.43
C ILE A 139 16.32 4.35 1.17
N THR A 140 16.23 5.62 0.80
CA THR A 140 16.96 6.19 -0.35
C THR A 140 18.47 6.05 -0.16
N ALA A 141 18.97 6.41 1.02
CA ALA A 141 20.39 6.33 1.36
C ALA A 141 20.89 4.87 1.37
N ALA A 142 20.17 3.95 2.01
CA ALA A 142 20.54 2.54 2.05
C ALA A 142 20.53 1.89 0.66
N HIS A 143 19.55 2.22 -0.18
CA HIS A 143 19.46 1.69 -1.54
C HIS A 143 20.63 2.17 -2.39
N ASN A 144 20.92 3.47 -2.37
CA ASN A 144 22.01 4.06 -3.13
C ASN A 144 23.38 3.69 -2.58
N LEU A 145 23.49 3.35 -1.29
CA LEU A 145 24.69 2.75 -0.72
C LEU A 145 25.01 1.41 -1.39
N LEU A 146 24.02 0.53 -1.56
CA LEU A 146 24.24 -0.72 -2.31
C LEU A 146 24.64 -0.45 -3.76
N SER A 147 23.99 0.49 -4.45
CA SER A 147 24.38 0.87 -5.81
C SER A 147 25.83 1.39 -5.88
N ALA A 148 26.27 2.18 -4.89
CA ALA A 148 27.63 2.66 -4.78
C ALA A 148 28.63 1.51 -4.49
N MET A 149 28.27 0.56 -3.62
CA MET A 149 29.10 -0.60 -3.32
C MET A 149 29.28 -1.51 -4.53
N ILE A 150 28.24 -1.70 -5.35
CA ILE A 150 28.31 -2.44 -6.62
C ILE A 150 29.34 -1.79 -7.55
N ASP A 151 29.20 -0.49 -7.82
CA ASP A 151 30.10 0.22 -8.74
C ASP A 151 31.53 0.32 -8.20
N ASN A 152 31.70 0.44 -6.87
CA ASN A 152 33.00 0.39 -6.20
C ASN A 152 33.67 -0.98 -6.36
N HIS A 153 32.91 -2.06 -6.22
CA HIS A 153 33.42 -3.42 -6.42
C HIS A 153 33.90 -3.64 -7.86
N LEU A 154 33.13 -3.16 -8.84
CA LEU A 154 33.54 -3.18 -10.25
C LEU A 154 34.85 -2.39 -10.46
N HIS A 155 34.96 -1.22 -9.85
CA HIS A 155 36.15 -0.36 -9.96
C HIS A 155 37.42 -1.00 -9.36
N HIS A 156 37.30 -1.67 -8.21
CA HIS A 156 38.43 -2.24 -7.47
C HIS A 156 38.82 -3.66 -7.87
N GLY A 157 38.43 -4.11 -9.07
CA GLY A 157 38.93 -5.36 -9.66
C GLY A 157 37.87 -6.44 -9.86
N ASN A 158 36.62 -6.19 -9.45
CA ASN A 158 35.47 -7.07 -9.70
C ASN A 158 35.74 -8.54 -9.31
N GLU A 159 36.18 -8.79 -8.08
CA GLU A 159 36.56 -10.14 -7.62
C GLU A 159 35.41 -11.18 -7.70
N LEU A 160 34.16 -10.71 -7.76
CA LEU A 160 32.95 -11.54 -7.91
C LEU A 160 32.61 -11.83 -9.38
N ASP A 161 33.44 -11.33 -10.31
CA ASP A 161 33.27 -11.46 -11.76
C ASP A 161 31.86 -11.10 -12.25
N ILE A 162 31.28 -10.02 -11.69
CA ILE A 162 29.95 -9.52 -12.04
C ILE A 162 29.95 -9.12 -13.52
N ASP A 163 28.97 -9.60 -14.29
CA ASP A 163 28.67 -9.08 -15.62
C ASP A 163 27.83 -7.81 -15.48
N GLU A 164 28.43 -6.66 -15.76
CA GLU A 164 27.82 -5.34 -15.56
C GLU A 164 26.52 -5.15 -16.34
N ARG A 165 26.30 -5.92 -17.42
CA ARG A 165 25.10 -5.86 -18.27
C ARG A 165 23.90 -6.58 -17.63
N THR A 166 24.17 -7.42 -16.63
CA THR A 166 23.15 -8.18 -15.91
C THR A 166 22.71 -7.51 -14.61
N ILE A 167 23.32 -6.37 -14.25
CA ILE A 167 22.97 -5.62 -13.04
C ILE A 167 21.53 -5.11 -13.17
N THR A 168 20.65 -5.61 -12.30
CA THR A 168 19.24 -5.22 -12.24
C THR A 168 18.97 -4.19 -11.16
N TRP A 169 19.94 -3.92 -10.27
CA TRP A 169 19.79 -2.97 -9.16
C TRP A 169 19.93 -1.51 -9.65
N PRO A 170 18.86 -0.69 -9.55
CA PRO A 170 18.89 0.71 -9.97
C PRO A 170 19.54 1.61 -8.90
N ARG A 171 19.40 2.92 -9.08
CA ARG A 171 19.44 3.91 -7.98
C ARG A 171 18.03 4.39 -7.68
N VAL A 172 17.82 5.12 -6.58
CA VAL A 172 16.50 5.70 -6.27
C VAL A 172 16.54 7.15 -5.81
N LEU A 173 15.42 7.84 -6.01
CA LEU A 173 15.17 9.21 -5.55
C LEU A 173 13.67 9.43 -5.33
N ASP A 174 13.25 10.05 -4.21
CA ASP A 174 11.83 10.35 -3.96
C ASP A 174 11.39 11.68 -4.61
N VAL A 175 11.61 11.79 -5.92
CA VAL A 175 11.20 12.91 -6.77
C VAL A 175 10.74 12.36 -8.11
N ASN A 176 9.69 12.93 -8.69
CA ASN A 176 9.21 12.54 -10.01
C ASN A 176 10.11 13.08 -11.13
N ASP A 177 11.17 12.35 -11.49
CA ASP A 177 12.12 12.77 -12.52
C ASP A 177 12.25 11.77 -13.67
N ARG A 178 11.53 12.05 -14.76
CA ARG A 178 11.54 11.20 -15.96
C ARG A 178 12.90 11.17 -16.69
N ALA A 179 13.76 12.16 -16.50
CA ALA A 179 15.05 12.23 -17.19
C ALA A 179 16.05 11.19 -16.68
N LEU A 180 15.85 10.69 -15.45
CA LEU A 180 16.72 9.70 -14.82
C LEU A 180 16.33 8.24 -15.10
N ARG A 181 15.28 8.00 -15.89
CA ARG A 181 14.81 6.63 -16.23
C ARG A 181 15.88 5.79 -16.90
N HIS A 182 16.69 6.40 -17.76
CA HIS A 182 17.78 5.74 -18.46
C HIS A 182 18.98 6.67 -18.51
N ILE A 183 20.07 6.25 -17.90
CA ILE A 183 21.31 7.02 -17.80
C ILE A 183 22.51 6.15 -18.13
N VAL A 184 23.67 6.80 -18.32
CA VAL A 184 24.98 6.15 -18.36
C VAL A 184 25.80 6.70 -17.20
N THR A 185 26.33 5.83 -16.35
CA THR A 185 27.19 6.18 -15.20
C THR A 185 28.63 5.79 -15.46
N GLY A 186 29.57 6.25 -14.62
CA GLY A 186 30.99 5.89 -14.71
C GLY A 186 31.72 6.51 -15.91
N LEU A 187 31.19 7.61 -16.45
CA LEU A 187 31.87 8.41 -17.47
C LEU A 187 33.04 9.19 -16.85
N GLY A 188 34.00 9.61 -17.68
CA GLY A 188 35.16 10.37 -17.25
C GLY A 188 36.46 9.58 -17.45
N SER A 189 37.37 9.74 -16.51
CA SER A 189 38.66 9.05 -16.48
C SER A 189 38.58 7.71 -15.74
N LYS A 190 39.66 6.93 -15.74
CA LYS A 190 39.71 5.61 -15.07
C LYS A 190 39.37 5.66 -13.57
N ILE A 191 39.61 6.78 -12.90
CA ILE A 191 39.32 6.94 -11.46
C ILE A 191 37.81 7.18 -11.18
N ASP A 192 37.01 7.45 -12.21
CA ASP A 192 35.60 7.83 -12.08
C ASP A 192 34.62 6.64 -12.16
N GLY A 193 35.15 5.42 -12.32
CA GLY A 193 34.39 4.16 -12.26
C GLY A 193 34.33 3.40 -13.59
N VAL A 194 33.37 2.47 -13.69
CA VAL A 194 33.14 1.63 -14.87
C VAL A 194 31.92 2.14 -15.62
N THR A 195 32.09 2.47 -16.90
CA THR A 195 31.00 2.95 -17.76
C THR A 195 29.94 1.88 -17.96
N ARG A 196 28.69 2.15 -17.58
CA ARG A 196 27.56 1.23 -17.82
C ARG A 196 26.22 1.96 -17.92
N GLN A 197 25.24 1.28 -18.49
CA GLN A 197 23.85 1.73 -18.42
C GLN A 197 23.31 1.55 -16.99
N ALA A 198 22.54 2.53 -16.53
CA ALA A 198 21.84 2.50 -15.24
C ALA A 198 20.49 3.22 -15.35
N SER A 199 19.74 3.22 -14.24
CA SER A 199 18.44 3.87 -14.13
C SER A 199 18.20 4.36 -12.70
N PHE A 200 17.24 5.26 -12.56
CA PHE A 200 16.63 5.60 -11.28
C PHE A 200 15.17 5.17 -11.25
N ASP A 201 14.76 4.67 -10.08
CA ASP A 201 13.36 4.45 -9.70
C ASP A 201 12.94 5.41 -8.59
N ILE A 202 11.64 5.64 -8.43
CA ILE A 202 11.18 6.42 -7.27
C ILE A 202 11.36 5.58 -5.99
N THR A 203 11.76 6.19 -4.87
CA THR A 203 12.04 5.46 -3.61
C THR A 203 10.96 4.45 -3.18
N PRO A 204 9.64 4.73 -3.26
CA PRO A 204 8.58 3.74 -3.06
C PRO A 204 8.66 2.44 -3.87
N ALA A 205 9.30 2.49 -5.04
CA ALA A 205 9.49 1.34 -5.94
C ALA A 205 10.72 0.50 -5.58
N SER A 206 11.56 0.99 -4.65
CA SER A 206 12.72 0.26 -4.15
C SER A 206 12.32 -1.08 -3.53
N GLU A 207 13.07 -2.15 -3.81
CA GLU A 207 12.93 -3.41 -3.08
C GLU A 207 13.14 -3.22 -1.58
N LEU A 208 14.00 -2.26 -1.17
CA LEU A 208 14.20 -1.93 0.25
C LEU A 208 12.92 -1.43 0.91
N MET A 209 12.09 -0.66 0.20
CA MET A 209 10.77 -0.24 0.72
C MET A 209 9.88 -1.45 1.00
N VAL A 210 9.92 -2.46 0.14
CA VAL A 210 9.13 -3.68 0.32
C VAL A 210 9.69 -4.53 1.46
N ILE A 211 11.01 -4.70 1.53
CA ILE A 211 11.70 -5.36 2.65
C ILE A 211 11.31 -4.69 3.97
N MET A 212 11.35 -3.36 4.08
CA MET A 212 10.95 -2.62 5.28
C MET A 212 9.48 -2.84 5.64
N SER A 213 8.59 -2.95 4.64
CA SER A 213 7.17 -3.22 4.89
C SER A 213 6.88 -4.67 5.32
N LEU A 214 7.78 -5.61 5.03
CA LEU A 214 7.60 -7.03 5.36
C LEU A 214 8.48 -7.50 6.52
N ALA A 215 9.52 -6.78 6.90
CA ALA A 215 10.40 -7.18 7.99
C ALA A 215 9.61 -7.35 9.29
N THR A 216 9.90 -8.42 10.04
CA THR A 216 9.26 -8.68 11.34
C THR A 216 10.00 -8.05 12.51
N ASP A 217 11.32 -7.87 12.37
CA ASP A 217 12.25 -7.34 13.35
C ASP A 217 13.58 -6.98 12.67
N LEU A 218 14.54 -6.45 13.44
CA LEU A 218 15.84 -6.01 12.92
C LEU A 218 16.69 -7.17 12.35
N SER A 219 16.57 -8.37 12.92
CA SER A 219 17.30 -9.55 12.44
C SER A 219 16.75 -10.01 11.09
N ASP A 220 15.43 -10.05 10.96
CA ASP A 220 14.75 -10.35 9.70
C ASP A 220 15.08 -9.32 8.62
N LEU A 221 15.06 -8.02 8.97
CA LEU A 221 15.51 -6.95 8.06
C LEU A 221 16.91 -7.24 7.52
N ARG A 222 17.89 -7.46 8.40
CA ARG A 222 19.28 -7.73 8.00
C ARG A 222 19.40 -8.96 7.10
N ARG A 223 18.65 -10.02 7.38
CA ARG A 223 18.64 -11.26 6.59
C ARG A 223 18.05 -11.03 5.20
N ARG A 224 16.92 -10.30 5.11
CA ARG A 224 16.28 -9.93 3.83
C ARG A 224 17.19 -9.07 2.97
N LEU A 225 17.86 -8.08 3.58
CA LEU A 225 18.85 -7.24 2.91
C LEU A 225 19.99 -8.06 2.29
N GLY A 226 20.46 -9.13 2.96
CA GLY A 226 21.51 -10.01 2.44
C GLY A 226 21.08 -10.82 1.21
N ARG A 227 19.78 -11.16 1.12
CA ARG A 227 19.22 -11.99 0.04
C ARG A 227 18.94 -11.22 -1.25
N ILE A 228 19.07 -9.89 -1.25
CA ILE A 228 18.87 -9.07 -2.46
C ILE A 228 19.80 -9.56 -3.55
N VAL A 229 19.26 -9.87 -4.73
CA VAL A 229 20.03 -10.26 -5.92
C VAL A 229 20.29 -9.01 -6.75
N ILE A 230 21.56 -8.72 -7.05
CA ILE A 230 21.98 -7.50 -7.74
C ILE A 230 22.22 -7.70 -9.24
N GLY A 231 22.50 -8.94 -9.66
CA GLY A 231 22.88 -9.31 -11.01
C GLY A 231 23.48 -10.72 -11.05
N ARG A 232 24.27 -11.00 -12.08
CA ARG A 232 24.94 -12.29 -12.26
C ARG A 232 26.44 -12.14 -12.50
N SER A 233 27.20 -13.17 -12.18
CA SER A 233 28.58 -13.31 -12.65
C SER A 233 28.61 -13.67 -14.13
N ARG A 234 29.78 -13.62 -14.77
CA ARG A 234 29.97 -14.08 -16.16
C ARG A 234 29.79 -15.59 -16.32
N SER A 235 29.94 -16.38 -15.25
CA SER A 235 29.59 -17.81 -15.22
C SER A 235 28.08 -18.06 -15.09
N GLY A 236 27.29 -17.01 -14.83
CA GLY A 236 25.83 -17.06 -14.71
C GLY A 236 25.30 -17.27 -13.29
N GLU A 237 26.17 -17.26 -12.27
CA GLU A 237 25.78 -17.38 -10.87
C GLU A 237 25.10 -16.09 -10.39
N TRP A 238 24.10 -16.22 -9.52
CA TRP A 238 23.40 -15.07 -8.94
C TRP A 238 24.24 -14.44 -7.84
N ILE A 239 24.46 -13.13 -7.93
CA ILE A 239 25.24 -12.38 -6.93
C ILE A 239 24.28 -11.62 -6.03
N SER A 240 24.49 -11.75 -4.72
CA SER A 240 23.70 -11.14 -3.68
C SER A 240 24.36 -9.91 -3.05
N ALA A 241 23.59 -9.13 -2.29
CA ALA A 241 24.12 -8.05 -1.48
C ALA A 241 24.97 -8.55 -0.30
N GLU A 242 24.79 -9.81 0.13
CA GLU A 242 25.66 -10.44 1.13
C GLU A 242 27.06 -10.72 0.57
N ASP A 243 27.18 -11.10 -0.70
CA ASP A 243 28.47 -11.33 -1.36
C ASP A 243 29.32 -10.05 -1.41
N LEU A 244 28.66 -8.89 -1.52
CA LEU A 244 29.27 -7.56 -1.39
C LEU A 244 29.43 -7.08 0.06
N LYS A 245 28.98 -7.86 1.05
CA LYS A 245 28.98 -7.52 2.48
C LYS A 245 28.21 -6.22 2.78
N ALA A 246 27.23 -5.88 1.95
CA ALA A 246 26.50 -4.61 2.01
C ALA A 246 25.35 -4.62 3.03
N ALA A 247 24.82 -5.79 3.35
CA ALA A 247 23.61 -5.90 4.15
C ALA A 247 23.75 -5.37 5.59
N GLY A 248 24.92 -5.47 6.19
CA GLY A 248 25.19 -4.89 7.52
C GLY A 248 25.11 -3.36 7.51
N ALA A 249 25.73 -2.73 6.51
CA ALA A 249 25.74 -1.27 6.37
C ALA A 249 24.35 -0.72 6.02
N MET A 250 23.63 -1.38 5.11
CA MET A 250 22.23 -1.03 4.82
C MET A 250 21.34 -1.15 6.07
N CYS A 251 21.49 -2.21 6.85
CA CYS A 251 20.73 -2.40 8.09
C CYS A 251 21.03 -1.28 9.11
N ALA A 252 22.30 -0.88 9.24
CA ALA A 252 22.68 0.22 10.13
C ALA A 252 22.00 1.56 9.74
N VAL A 253 21.90 1.84 8.44
CA VAL A 253 21.19 3.03 7.93
C VAL A 253 19.69 2.97 8.19
N LEU A 254 19.10 1.76 8.14
CA LEU A 254 17.65 1.55 8.24
C LEU A 254 17.14 1.31 9.67
N ARG A 255 18.03 1.12 10.66
CA ARG A 255 17.68 0.72 12.03
C ARG A 255 16.55 1.55 12.63
N ASP A 256 16.67 2.87 12.61
CA ASP A 256 15.68 3.78 13.23
C ASP A 256 14.44 3.96 12.34
N ALA A 257 14.62 3.83 11.03
CA ALA A 257 13.53 3.85 10.05
C ALA A 257 12.64 2.62 10.13
N LEU A 258 13.00 1.60 10.92
CA LEU A 258 12.19 0.39 11.16
C LEU A 258 11.09 0.63 12.21
N GLU A 259 11.22 1.69 13.02
CA GLU A 259 10.24 2.06 14.04
C GLU A 259 9.05 2.82 13.43
N PRO A 260 7.81 2.36 13.64
CA PRO A 260 6.61 3.00 13.08
C PRO A 260 6.34 4.36 13.73
N ASN A 261 5.68 5.24 12.98
CA ASN A 261 5.41 6.61 13.42
C ASN A 261 3.99 6.71 14.00
N LEU A 262 3.86 7.18 15.24
CA LEU A 262 2.59 7.51 15.88
C LEU A 262 2.14 8.91 15.50
N LEU A 263 0.95 8.98 14.90
CA LEU A 263 0.20 10.17 14.53
C LEU A 263 -1.25 10.01 15.03
N ARG A 264 -2.13 10.94 14.64
CA ARG A 264 -3.55 10.90 14.99
C ARG A 264 -4.47 11.25 13.82
N THR A 265 -5.72 10.86 13.95
CA THR A 265 -6.81 11.39 13.11
C THR A 265 -7.19 12.82 13.54
N GLY A 266 -8.04 13.47 12.73
CA GLY A 266 -8.64 14.77 13.06
C GLY A 266 -9.40 14.78 14.39
N GLU A 267 -9.90 13.62 14.83
CA GLU A 267 -10.61 13.46 16.11
C GLU A 267 -9.74 12.84 17.22
N GLY A 268 -8.44 12.66 17.00
CA GLY A 268 -7.52 12.20 18.03
C GLY A 268 -7.39 10.68 18.18
N THR A 269 -7.97 9.88 17.29
CA THR A 269 -7.74 8.42 17.25
C THR A 269 -6.28 8.13 16.86
N PRO A 270 -5.57 7.22 17.53
CA PRO A 270 -4.19 6.89 17.23
C PRO A 270 -4.02 6.21 15.87
N VAL A 271 -2.97 6.61 15.14
CA VAL A 271 -2.63 6.05 13.83
C VAL A 271 -1.14 5.74 13.75
N LEU A 272 -0.78 4.53 13.36
CA LEU A 272 0.60 4.13 13.06
C LEU A 272 0.86 4.24 11.57
N VAL A 273 1.70 5.19 11.18
CA VAL A 273 2.14 5.38 9.79
C VAL A 273 3.51 4.78 9.62
N HIS A 274 3.66 3.84 8.68
CA HIS A 274 4.97 3.25 8.43
C HIS A 274 5.08 2.61 7.05
N THR A 275 6.16 2.93 6.34
CA THR A 275 6.49 2.49 4.97
C THR A 275 5.44 2.87 3.93
N GLY A 276 5.77 2.79 2.64
CA GLY A 276 4.84 3.10 1.55
C GLY A 276 5.22 2.44 0.24
N PRO A 277 5.23 1.09 0.18
CA PRO A 277 5.61 0.37 -1.02
C PRO A 277 4.64 0.63 -2.18
N PHE A 278 5.19 0.65 -3.39
CA PHE A 278 4.41 1.00 -4.56
C PHE A 278 3.37 -0.07 -4.87
N GLY A 279 2.09 0.31 -4.83
CA GLY A 279 0.99 -0.67 -4.94
C GLY A 279 0.93 -1.43 -6.26
N ASN A 280 1.64 -1.05 -7.33
CA ASN A 280 1.59 -1.78 -8.61
C ASN A 280 2.52 -2.99 -8.62
N ILE A 281 3.75 -2.84 -8.12
CA ILE A 281 4.84 -3.82 -8.22
C ILE A 281 5.22 -4.44 -6.87
N ALA A 282 4.54 -4.04 -5.79
CA ALA A 282 4.79 -4.49 -4.43
C ALA A 282 3.47 -4.67 -3.65
N THR A 283 3.56 -4.86 -2.33
CA THR A 283 2.42 -5.17 -1.46
C THR A 283 1.34 -4.08 -1.42
N GLY A 284 1.72 -2.81 -1.55
CA GLY A 284 0.78 -1.69 -1.43
C GLY A 284 0.14 -1.57 -0.05
N CYS A 285 0.79 -2.09 1.00
CA CYS A 285 0.31 -2.10 2.39
C CYS A 285 1.29 -1.37 3.32
N SER A 286 0.83 -0.98 4.52
CA SER A 286 1.70 -0.53 5.63
C SER A 286 2.58 -1.68 6.12
N SER A 287 3.55 -1.38 6.98
CA SER A 287 4.50 -2.40 7.47
C SER A 287 3.87 -3.47 8.36
N VAL A 288 4.40 -4.69 8.34
CA VAL A 288 4.10 -5.75 9.32
C VAL A 288 4.37 -5.30 10.75
N ILE A 289 5.47 -4.57 11.00
CA ILE A 289 5.82 -4.09 12.34
C ILE A 289 4.75 -3.17 12.94
N ALA A 290 4.22 -2.22 12.17
CA ALA A 290 3.14 -1.34 12.64
C ALA A 290 1.91 -2.13 13.10
N ASP A 291 1.52 -3.16 12.34
CA ASP A 291 0.39 -4.01 12.67
C ASP A 291 0.68 -4.85 13.93
N ARG A 292 1.91 -5.35 14.09
CA ARG A 292 2.33 -6.08 15.30
C ARG A 292 2.37 -5.18 16.54
N VAL A 293 2.82 -3.93 16.40
CA VAL A 293 2.81 -2.94 17.49
C VAL A 293 1.36 -2.61 17.88
N ALA A 294 0.48 -2.40 16.90
CA ALA A 294 -0.95 -2.21 17.17
C ALA A 294 -1.56 -3.44 17.86
N ALA A 295 -1.19 -4.66 17.44
CA ALA A 295 -1.65 -5.89 18.07
C ALA A 295 -1.16 -6.06 19.50
N ALA A 296 0.11 -5.73 19.77
CA ALA A 296 0.71 -5.81 21.09
C ALA A 296 0.05 -4.86 22.11
N GLY A 297 -0.42 -3.69 21.68
CA GLY A 297 -1.14 -2.72 22.52
C GLY A 297 -2.66 -2.89 22.55
N ALA A 298 -3.23 -3.74 21.70
CA ALA A 298 -4.67 -3.94 21.65
C ALA A 298 -5.15 -4.78 22.85
N ARG A 299 -6.23 -4.32 23.49
CA ARG A 299 -6.97 -5.07 24.50
C ARG A 299 -7.80 -6.18 23.86
N ASP A 300 -8.33 -7.08 24.68
CA ASP A 300 -9.27 -8.11 24.23
C ASP A 300 -10.49 -7.48 23.54
N GLY A 301 -10.81 -7.96 22.34
CA GLY A 301 -11.85 -7.38 21.49
C GLY A 301 -11.55 -5.99 20.90
N GLY A 302 -10.31 -5.49 21.03
CA GLY A 302 -9.86 -4.27 20.35
C GLY A 302 -9.77 -4.44 18.83
N TYR A 303 -9.68 -3.34 18.09
CA TYR A 303 -9.71 -3.33 16.62
C TYR A 303 -8.42 -2.78 16.04
N ILE A 304 -7.72 -3.62 15.27
CA ILE A 304 -6.55 -3.26 14.48
C ILE A 304 -7.03 -3.07 13.04
N LEU A 305 -7.02 -1.83 12.58
CA LEU A 305 -7.45 -1.47 11.24
C LEU A 305 -6.23 -1.28 10.34
N THR A 306 -6.31 -1.72 9.10
CA THR A 306 -5.32 -1.44 8.06
C THR A 306 -6.04 -1.24 6.72
N GLU A 307 -5.33 -0.76 5.71
CA GLU A 307 -5.81 -0.77 4.33
C GLU A 307 -4.89 -1.56 3.40
N ALA A 308 -5.46 -1.99 2.27
CA ALA A 308 -4.72 -2.56 1.15
C ALA A 308 -4.87 -1.67 -0.09
N GLY A 309 -3.76 -1.32 -0.75
CA GLY A 309 -3.75 -0.43 -1.91
C GLY A 309 -4.58 -0.94 -3.10
N PHE A 310 -5.18 -0.04 -3.89
CA PHE A 310 -6.11 -0.40 -4.99
C PHE A 310 -7.37 -1.16 -4.54
N GLY A 311 -7.97 -1.94 -5.43
CA GLY A 311 -9.15 -2.77 -5.16
C GLY A 311 -8.79 -4.14 -4.59
N SER A 312 -9.80 -4.95 -4.26
CA SER A 312 -9.57 -6.26 -3.62
C SER A 312 -8.89 -7.29 -4.53
N ASP A 313 -8.94 -7.09 -5.84
CA ASP A 313 -8.28 -7.93 -6.84
C ASP A 313 -6.74 -7.81 -6.80
N MET A 314 -6.20 -6.67 -6.35
CA MET A 314 -4.75 -6.47 -6.26
C MET A 314 -4.31 -6.25 -4.81
N GLY A 315 -4.95 -5.32 -4.11
CA GLY A 315 -4.56 -4.96 -2.75
C GLY A 315 -4.79 -6.08 -1.76
N LEU A 316 -6.04 -6.53 -1.68
CA LEU A 316 -6.41 -7.57 -0.70
C LEU A 316 -5.71 -8.89 -1.01
N GLU A 317 -5.60 -9.25 -2.30
CA GLU A 317 -4.81 -10.42 -2.75
C GLU A 317 -3.39 -10.39 -2.18
N ARG A 318 -2.63 -9.33 -2.43
CA ARG A 318 -1.24 -9.21 -1.94
C ARG A 318 -1.15 -9.08 -0.44
N PHE A 319 -2.15 -8.46 0.17
CA PHE A 319 -2.26 -8.38 1.62
C PHE A 319 -2.36 -9.78 2.23
N VAL A 320 -3.18 -10.67 1.66
CA VAL A 320 -3.30 -12.06 2.12
C VAL A 320 -2.07 -12.88 1.75
N ASP A 321 -1.72 -12.91 0.46
CA ASP A 321 -0.71 -13.82 -0.08
C ASP A 321 0.73 -13.46 0.33
N LEU A 322 1.00 -12.19 0.68
CA LEU A 322 2.32 -11.75 1.14
C LEU A 322 2.31 -11.25 2.60
N LYS A 323 1.52 -10.21 2.91
CA LYS A 323 1.63 -9.54 4.22
C LYS A 323 1.17 -10.47 5.35
N CYS A 324 0.02 -11.12 5.22
CA CYS A 324 -0.50 -12.07 6.21
C CYS A 324 0.37 -13.32 6.31
N ALA A 325 0.90 -13.82 5.18
CA ALA A 325 1.83 -14.94 5.17
C ALA A 325 3.11 -14.66 5.99
N VAL A 326 3.57 -13.41 6.02
CA VAL A 326 4.74 -13.00 6.81
C VAL A 326 4.39 -12.65 8.26
N SER A 327 3.28 -11.95 8.49
CA SER A 327 2.90 -11.49 9.83
C SER A 327 2.26 -12.59 10.69
N GLY A 328 1.65 -13.60 10.08
CA GLY A 328 0.78 -14.57 10.75
C GLY A 328 -0.56 -13.99 11.22
N MET A 329 -0.86 -12.73 10.89
CA MET A 329 -2.12 -12.08 11.23
C MET A 329 -3.15 -12.32 10.12
N HIS A 330 -4.38 -12.64 10.49
CA HIS A 330 -5.45 -12.97 9.53
C HIS A 330 -6.68 -12.10 9.80
N PRO A 331 -7.18 -11.35 8.79
CA PRO A 331 -8.41 -10.58 8.99
C PRO A 331 -9.63 -11.49 8.90
N SER A 332 -10.58 -11.31 9.83
CA SER A 332 -11.89 -11.98 9.73
C SER A 332 -12.90 -11.16 8.93
N VAL A 333 -12.68 -9.83 8.84
CA VAL A 333 -13.57 -8.88 8.18
C VAL A 333 -12.78 -8.02 7.20
N ALA A 334 -13.36 -7.80 6.02
CA ALA A 334 -12.88 -6.82 5.06
C ALA A 334 -13.98 -5.78 4.77
N VAL A 335 -13.65 -4.51 4.91
CA VAL A 335 -14.53 -3.42 4.49
C VAL A 335 -14.28 -3.13 3.01
N VAL A 336 -15.31 -3.28 2.18
CA VAL A 336 -15.25 -3.03 0.73
C VAL A 336 -15.89 -1.67 0.44
N VAL A 337 -15.05 -0.68 0.16
CA VAL A 337 -15.50 0.68 -0.15
C VAL A 337 -16.01 0.78 -1.58
N VAL A 338 -17.19 1.37 -1.73
CA VAL A 338 -17.85 1.65 -3.01
C VAL A 338 -18.45 3.05 -3.03
N THR A 339 -18.55 3.65 -4.21
CA THR A 339 -19.19 4.95 -4.42
C THR A 339 -20.16 4.86 -5.60
N ILE A 340 -21.20 5.69 -5.62
CA ILE A 340 -22.18 5.70 -6.72
C ILE A 340 -21.50 6.02 -8.05
N ARG A 341 -20.70 7.08 -8.09
CA ARG A 341 -19.91 7.49 -9.26
C ARG A 341 -19.02 6.37 -9.81
N ALA A 342 -18.45 5.52 -8.95
CA ALA A 342 -17.61 4.42 -9.38
C ALA A 342 -18.44 3.33 -10.05
N LEU A 343 -19.60 2.97 -9.48
CA LEU A 343 -20.50 2.01 -10.14
C LEU A 343 -21.01 2.55 -11.47
N LYS A 344 -21.44 3.81 -11.54
CA LYS A 344 -21.79 4.44 -12.83
C LYS A 344 -20.63 4.34 -13.83
N ALA A 345 -19.39 4.60 -13.42
CA ALA A 345 -18.23 4.44 -14.29
C ALA A 345 -18.04 2.98 -14.75
N HIS A 346 -18.34 2.02 -13.89
CA HIS A 346 -18.24 0.59 -14.19
C HIS A 346 -19.34 0.06 -15.10
N SER A 347 -20.41 0.83 -15.37
CA SER A 347 -21.37 0.54 -16.45
C SER A 347 -20.72 0.49 -17.84
N GLY A 348 -19.54 1.12 -18.00
CA GLY A 348 -18.86 1.25 -19.28
C GLY A 348 -19.46 2.30 -20.23
N ARG A 349 -20.53 3.00 -19.82
CA ARG A 349 -21.21 4.03 -20.63
C ARG A 349 -20.50 5.39 -20.63
N HIS A 350 -19.65 5.65 -19.63
CA HIS A 350 -18.96 6.94 -19.48
C HIS A 350 -17.47 6.85 -19.74
N ARG A 351 -16.93 7.90 -20.37
CA ARG A 351 -15.50 8.03 -20.61
C ARG A 351 -14.85 8.94 -19.57
N LEU A 352 -14.10 8.34 -18.65
CA LEU A 352 -13.35 9.07 -17.63
C LEU A 352 -11.93 9.40 -18.08
N VAL A 353 -11.48 10.62 -17.78
CA VAL A 353 -10.11 11.08 -18.05
C VAL A 353 -9.50 11.62 -16.76
N SER A 354 -8.36 11.04 -16.36
CA SER A 354 -7.62 11.48 -15.17
C SER A 354 -7.30 12.98 -15.22
N GLY A 355 -7.61 13.69 -14.14
CA GLY A 355 -7.34 15.13 -14.02
C GLY A 355 -8.41 16.05 -14.62
N LYS A 356 -9.50 15.51 -15.17
CA LYS A 356 -10.70 16.28 -15.55
C LYS A 356 -11.81 16.07 -14.52
N ASP A 357 -12.78 17.00 -14.47
CA ASP A 357 -13.99 16.82 -13.66
C ASP A 357 -14.84 15.65 -14.20
N LEU A 358 -15.80 15.17 -13.37
CA LEU A 358 -16.76 14.15 -13.79
C LEU A 358 -17.61 14.66 -14.97
N PRO A 359 -17.97 13.79 -15.93
CA PRO A 359 -18.98 14.11 -16.92
C PRO A 359 -20.29 14.56 -16.26
N GLU A 360 -20.92 15.61 -16.78
CA GLU A 360 -22.16 16.18 -16.23
C GLU A 360 -23.30 15.15 -16.14
N GLU A 361 -23.38 14.28 -17.14
CA GLU A 361 -24.29 13.13 -17.20
C GLU A 361 -24.17 12.18 -16.01
N MET A 362 -22.96 12.02 -15.43
CA MET A 362 -22.76 11.18 -14.25
C MET A 362 -23.21 11.84 -12.95
N LEU A 363 -23.37 13.16 -12.95
CA LEU A 363 -23.88 13.93 -11.83
C LEU A 363 -25.41 13.91 -11.75
N GLN A 364 -26.09 13.46 -12.81
CA GLN A 364 -27.54 13.29 -12.81
C GLN A 364 -27.92 11.93 -12.24
N GLU A 365 -29.11 11.83 -11.65
CA GLU A 365 -29.66 10.56 -11.15
C GLU A 365 -29.80 9.54 -12.29
N ASN A 366 -29.19 8.36 -12.14
CA ASN A 366 -29.32 7.24 -13.05
C ASN A 366 -29.07 5.91 -12.32
N VAL A 367 -30.15 5.31 -11.83
CA VAL A 367 -30.14 4.01 -11.14
C VAL A 367 -29.72 2.86 -12.08
N ASP A 368 -29.99 2.97 -13.38
CA ASP A 368 -29.63 1.90 -14.33
C ASP A 368 -28.12 1.84 -14.57
N ASP A 369 -27.41 2.99 -14.55
CA ASP A 369 -25.94 2.99 -14.62
C ASP A 369 -25.32 2.33 -13.37
N VAL A 370 -25.95 2.49 -12.20
CA VAL A 370 -25.54 1.82 -10.96
C VAL A 370 -25.74 0.31 -11.08
N ARG A 371 -26.90 -0.13 -11.59
CA ARG A 371 -27.21 -1.55 -11.83
C ARG A 371 -26.22 -2.20 -12.80
N ASP A 372 -25.91 -1.53 -13.90
CA ASP A 372 -24.98 -2.05 -14.91
C ASP A 372 -23.54 -2.16 -14.37
N GLY A 373 -23.13 -1.22 -13.50
CA GLY A 373 -21.83 -1.25 -12.85
C GLY A 373 -21.70 -2.25 -11.70
N ALA A 374 -22.82 -2.73 -11.16
CA ALA A 374 -22.90 -3.56 -9.97
C ALA A 374 -22.09 -4.85 -10.05
N ALA A 375 -21.95 -5.41 -11.26
CA ALA A 375 -21.15 -6.61 -11.50
C ALA A 375 -19.71 -6.48 -10.95
N ASN A 376 -19.13 -5.27 -10.99
CA ASN A 376 -17.80 -5.03 -10.42
C ASN A 376 -17.80 -5.22 -8.89
N LEU A 377 -18.73 -4.59 -8.17
CA LEU A 377 -18.88 -4.78 -6.71
C LEU A 377 -19.09 -6.26 -6.37
N LEU A 378 -20.00 -6.94 -7.07
CA LEU A 378 -20.29 -8.35 -6.83
C LEU A 378 -19.05 -9.24 -7.02
N LYS A 379 -18.24 -8.99 -8.04
CA LYS A 379 -16.96 -9.69 -8.25
C LYS A 379 -15.97 -9.42 -7.10
N HIS A 380 -15.89 -8.20 -6.59
CA HIS A 380 -15.03 -7.89 -5.44
C HIS A 380 -15.52 -8.55 -4.14
N LEU A 381 -16.83 -8.67 -3.93
CA LEU A 381 -17.40 -9.45 -2.81
C LEU A 381 -17.08 -10.94 -2.95
N GLN A 382 -17.14 -11.49 -4.17
CA GLN A 382 -16.71 -12.86 -4.46
C GLN A 382 -15.23 -13.06 -4.13
N ILE A 383 -14.35 -12.14 -4.53
CA ILE A 383 -12.91 -12.19 -4.25
C ILE A 383 -12.67 -12.22 -2.73
N VAL A 384 -13.28 -11.31 -1.97
CA VAL A 384 -13.14 -11.24 -0.50
C VAL A 384 -13.55 -12.55 0.16
N ARG A 385 -14.68 -13.13 -0.25
CA ARG A 385 -15.15 -14.43 0.25
C ARG A 385 -14.24 -15.59 -0.18
N GLY A 386 -13.62 -15.50 -1.35
CA GLY A 386 -12.64 -16.48 -1.84
C GLY A 386 -11.45 -16.62 -0.88
N PHE A 387 -11.01 -15.51 -0.28
CA PHE A 387 -9.99 -15.50 0.77
C PHE A 387 -10.50 -15.96 2.15
N GLY A 388 -11.77 -16.35 2.27
CA GLY A 388 -12.39 -16.76 3.54
C GLY A 388 -12.74 -15.61 4.47
N ILE A 389 -12.80 -14.37 3.95
CA ILE A 389 -13.02 -13.16 4.74
C ILE A 389 -14.48 -12.70 4.59
N THR A 390 -15.08 -12.20 5.68
CA THR A 390 -16.46 -11.67 5.67
C THR A 390 -16.47 -10.23 5.14
N PRO A 391 -17.18 -9.93 4.04
CA PRO A 391 -17.27 -8.56 3.52
C PRO A 391 -18.31 -7.71 4.27
N VAL A 392 -17.95 -6.46 4.55
CA VAL A 392 -18.86 -5.37 4.93
C VAL A 392 -18.73 -4.27 3.86
N VAL A 393 -19.82 -3.89 3.21
CA VAL A 393 -19.83 -2.85 2.17
C VAL A 393 -19.98 -1.48 2.82
N ALA A 394 -19.05 -0.58 2.52
CA ALA A 394 -19.12 0.82 2.90
C ALA A 394 -19.48 1.66 1.67
N VAL A 395 -20.71 2.19 1.63
CA VAL A 395 -21.13 3.15 0.61
C VAL A 395 -20.65 4.53 1.03
N ASN A 396 -19.56 5.00 0.42
CA ASN A 396 -18.99 6.32 0.70
C ASN A 396 -19.73 7.39 -0.12
N VAL A 397 -20.56 8.18 0.56
CA VAL A 397 -21.49 9.12 -0.08
C VAL A 397 -20.83 10.46 -0.39
N PHE A 398 -21.07 10.95 -1.60
CA PHE A 398 -20.72 12.30 -2.02
C PHE A 398 -21.95 13.21 -2.10
N PRO A 399 -21.77 14.55 -2.03
CA PRO A 399 -22.88 15.51 -2.08
C PRO A 399 -23.73 15.49 -3.37
N THR A 400 -23.26 14.82 -4.42
CA THR A 400 -23.92 14.72 -5.73
C THR A 400 -24.59 13.36 -5.95
N ASP A 401 -24.54 12.48 -4.95
CA ASP A 401 -25.16 11.16 -5.04
C ASP A 401 -26.65 11.29 -4.64
N HIS A 402 -27.53 10.51 -5.28
CA HIS A 402 -28.97 10.58 -5.04
C HIS A 402 -29.45 9.42 -4.16
N ASP A 403 -30.49 9.65 -3.36
CA ASP A 403 -31.01 8.64 -2.42
C ASP A 403 -31.42 7.34 -3.13
N ALA A 404 -32.08 7.42 -4.29
CA ALA A 404 -32.47 6.25 -5.07
C ALA A 404 -31.26 5.40 -5.54
N GLU A 405 -30.12 6.04 -5.79
CA GLU A 405 -28.89 5.35 -6.19
C GLU A 405 -28.22 4.67 -5.00
N ILE A 406 -28.24 5.33 -3.84
CA ILE A 406 -27.73 4.80 -2.56
C ILE A 406 -28.56 3.58 -2.13
N GLU A 407 -29.89 3.69 -2.22
CA GLU A 407 -30.81 2.59 -1.94
C GLU A 407 -30.55 1.39 -2.87
N GLU A 408 -30.34 1.64 -4.16
CA GLU A 408 -30.08 0.56 -5.12
C GLU A 408 -28.76 -0.17 -4.82
N VAL A 409 -27.68 0.55 -4.48
CA VAL A 409 -26.42 -0.11 -4.06
C VAL A 409 -26.61 -0.93 -2.81
N THR A 410 -27.36 -0.39 -1.84
CA THR A 410 -27.65 -1.07 -0.57
C THR A 410 -28.43 -2.35 -0.82
N ARG A 411 -29.44 -2.30 -1.68
CA ARG A 411 -30.23 -3.47 -2.09
C ARG A 411 -29.36 -4.51 -2.79
N ILE A 412 -28.56 -4.12 -3.79
CA ILE A 412 -27.68 -5.03 -4.54
C ILE A 412 -26.69 -5.75 -3.62
N ALA A 413 -26.03 -5.01 -2.71
CA ALA A 413 -25.06 -5.60 -1.80
C ALA A 413 -25.74 -6.48 -0.73
N GLY A 414 -26.92 -6.08 -0.25
CA GLY A 414 -27.76 -6.86 0.67
C GLY A 414 -28.26 -8.17 0.05
N ASP A 415 -28.76 -8.12 -1.19
CA ASP A 415 -29.19 -9.29 -1.97
C ASP A 415 -28.01 -10.25 -2.24
N ALA A 416 -26.80 -9.71 -2.34
CA ALA A 416 -25.57 -10.49 -2.42
C ALA A 416 -25.10 -11.06 -1.06
N GLY A 417 -25.86 -10.86 0.02
CA GLY A 417 -25.59 -11.36 1.37
C GLY A 417 -24.44 -10.65 2.08
N ALA A 418 -24.17 -9.39 1.75
CA ALA A 418 -23.19 -8.57 2.47
C ALA A 418 -23.89 -7.58 3.41
N ARG A 419 -23.28 -7.32 4.57
CA ARG A 419 -23.67 -6.17 5.40
C ARG A 419 -23.35 -4.90 4.65
N VAL A 420 -24.20 -3.89 4.78
CA VAL A 420 -24.02 -2.60 4.10
C VAL A 420 -24.19 -1.47 5.09
N ALA A 421 -23.29 -0.50 5.05
CA ALA A 421 -23.43 0.74 5.78
C ALA A 421 -23.15 1.92 4.85
N VAL A 422 -24.05 2.90 4.89
CA VAL A 422 -23.86 4.20 4.26
C VAL A 422 -23.01 5.06 5.17
N CYS A 423 -22.00 5.75 4.62
CA CYS A 423 -21.07 6.52 5.44
C CYS A 423 -20.69 7.87 4.81
N HIS A 424 -20.38 8.82 5.68
CA HIS A 424 -20.08 10.21 5.35
C HIS A 424 -18.74 10.68 5.97
N PRO A 425 -17.63 9.97 5.73
CA PRO A 425 -16.37 10.24 6.44
C PRO A 425 -15.82 11.65 6.16
N VAL A 426 -15.96 12.15 4.92
CA VAL A 426 -15.47 13.49 4.55
C VAL A 426 -16.21 14.61 5.28
N THR A 427 -17.54 14.55 5.33
CA THR A 427 -18.35 15.67 5.87
C THR A 427 -18.60 15.55 7.37
N ARG A 428 -18.67 14.34 7.92
CA ARG A 428 -19.08 14.09 9.31
C ARG A 428 -18.07 13.26 10.13
N GLY A 429 -16.90 12.92 9.59
CA GLY A 429 -15.84 12.24 10.34
C GLY A 429 -16.32 10.92 10.95
N GLY A 430 -15.98 10.68 12.22
CA GLY A 430 -16.40 9.49 12.95
C GLY A 430 -17.91 9.40 13.17
N GLU A 431 -18.59 10.54 13.33
CA GLU A 431 -20.06 10.58 13.47
C GLU A 431 -20.74 10.04 12.20
N GLY A 432 -20.20 10.38 11.03
CA GLY A 432 -20.67 9.89 9.73
C GLY A 432 -20.34 8.42 9.45
N CYS A 433 -19.65 7.73 10.37
CA CYS A 433 -19.21 6.35 10.21
C CYS A 433 -19.69 5.44 11.35
N LEU A 434 -20.63 5.87 12.20
CA LEU A 434 -21.15 5.07 13.31
C LEU A 434 -21.82 3.78 12.84
N ASP A 435 -22.65 3.84 11.80
CA ASP A 435 -23.33 2.66 11.24
C ASP A 435 -22.32 1.67 10.64
N LEU A 436 -21.29 2.18 9.96
CA LEU A 436 -20.19 1.36 9.45
C LEU A 436 -19.40 0.71 10.58
N ALA A 437 -19.09 1.45 11.64
CA ALA A 437 -18.41 0.94 12.82
C ALA A 437 -19.23 -0.15 13.51
N GLY A 438 -20.54 0.05 13.68
CA GLY A 438 -21.47 -0.94 14.22
C GLY A 438 -21.51 -2.21 13.38
N ALA A 439 -21.64 -2.08 12.04
CA ALA A 439 -21.64 -3.23 11.13
C ALA A 439 -20.33 -4.02 11.17
N VAL A 440 -19.19 -3.36 11.35
CA VAL A 440 -17.88 -4.01 11.54
C VAL A 440 -17.81 -4.73 12.89
N VAL A 441 -18.29 -4.11 13.97
CA VAL A 441 -18.35 -4.73 15.31
C VAL A 441 -19.16 -6.03 15.25
N GLU A 442 -20.36 -5.97 14.69
CA GLU A 442 -21.25 -7.14 14.53
C GLU A 442 -20.59 -8.23 13.65
N ALA A 443 -20.01 -7.85 12.51
CA ALA A 443 -19.33 -8.80 11.63
C ALA A 443 -18.15 -9.50 12.32
N CYS A 444 -17.38 -8.76 13.12
CA CYS A 444 -16.27 -9.32 13.89
C CYS A 444 -16.73 -10.27 15.00
N GLN A 445 -17.85 -9.97 15.66
CA GLN A 445 -18.43 -10.84 16.70
C GLN A 445 -19.00 -12.14 16.11
N GLU A 446 -19.61 -12.09 14.93
CA GLU A 446 -20.19 -13.25 14.27
C GLU A 446 -19.17 -14.14 13.54
N ALA A 447 -18.07 -13.56 13.05
CA ALA A 447 -17.06 -14.31 12.30
C ALA A 447 -16.35 -15.38 13.14
N GLY A 448 -16.52 -15.38 14.48
CA GLY A 448 -15.94 -16.37 15.38
C GLY A 448 -14.42 -16.26 15.52
N GLU A 449 -13.76 -17.36 15.90
CA GLU A 449 -12.29 -17.41 15.91
C GLU A 449 -11.75 -17.14 14.50
N PRO A 450 -10.60 -16.44 14.35
CA PRO A 450 -10.05 -16.13 13.04
C PRO A 450 -9.80 -17.42 12.23
N ALA A 451 -10.63 -17.67 11.22
CA ALA A 451 -10.32 -18.69 10.23
C ALA A 451 -9.06 -18.22 9.47
N SER A 452 -8.09 -19.11 9.25
CA SER A 452 -6.92 -18.79 8.43
C SER A 452 -7.40 -18.31 7.06
N SER A 453 -7.02 -17.10 6.66
CA SER A 453 -7.28 -16.58 5.32
C SER A 453 -6.76 -17.57 4.28
N ARG A 454 -7.53 -17.82 3.22
CA ARG A 454 -7.19 -18.79 2.17
C ARG A 454 -6.40 -18.11 1.05
N PRO A 455 -5.09 -18.31 0.92
CA PRO A 455 -4.31 -17.65 -0.13
C PRO A 455 -4.80 -18.06 -1.53
N ALA A 456 -4.51 -17.22 -2.54
CA ALA A 456 -4.96 -17.48 -3.92
C ALA A 456 -4.26 -18.70 -4.55
N TYR A 457 -3.11 -19.09 -4.02
CA TYR A 457 -2.29 -20.21 -4.46
C TYR A 457 -1.55 -20.85 -3.30
N GLU A 458 -1.06 -22.06 -3.52
CA GLU A 458 -0.30 -22.82 -2.53
C GLU A 458 1.20 -22.50 -2.61
N PRO A 459 1.95 -22.55 -1.50
CA PRO A 459 3.39 -22.27 -1.51
C PRO A 459 4.19 -23.14 -2.49
N GLN A 460 3.79 -24.41 -2.64
CA GLN A 460 4.41 -25.41 -3.51
C GLN A 460 4.05 -25.31 -4.99
N ASP A 461 3.07 -24.47 -5.36
CA ASP A 461 2.76 -24.25 -6.76
C ASP A 461 3.97 -23.62 -7.48
N ASP A 462 4.23 -24.04 -8.73
CA ASP A 462 5.23 -23.37 -9.54
C ASP A 462 4.81 -21.93 -9.91
N LEU A 463 5.76 -21.11 -10.31
CA LEU A 463 5.54 -19.68 -10.59
C LEU A 463 4.46 -19.47 -11.66
N ARG A 464 4.39 -20.34 -12.69
CA ARG A 464 3.39 -20.21 -13.77
C ARG A 464 1.99 -20.55 -13.28
N THR A 465 1.86 -21.55 -12.41
CA THR A 465 0.61 -21.96 -11.78
C THR A 465 0.10 -20.86 -10.86
N LYS A 466 0.98 -20.26 -10.05
CA LYS A 466 0.64 -19.08 -9.23
C LYS A 466 0.12 -17.92 -10.08
N ILE A 467 0.81 -17.57 -11.18
CA ILE A 467 0.36 -16.53 -12.12
C ILE A 467 -1.00 -16.90 -12.75
N SER A 468 -1.21 -18.16 -13.13
CA SER A 468 -2.48 -18.61 -13.71
C SER A 468 -3.65 -18.49 -12.74
N LYS A 469 -3.47 -18.91 -11.48
CA LYS A 469 -4.51 -18.77 -10.43
C LYS A 469 -4.89 -17.32 -10.19
N LEU A 470 -3.90 -16.41 -10.20
CA LEU A 470 -4.17 -14.97 -10.13
C LEU A 470 -4.90 -14.46 -11.38
N ALA A 471 -4.55 -14.93 -12.57
CA ALA A 471 -5.26 -14.58 -13.79
C ALA A 471 -6.74 -15.02 -13.74
N ASP A 472 -7.01 -16.20 -13.21
CA ASP A 472 -8.38 -16.73 -13.01
C ASP A 472 -9.15 -15.90 -11.97
N LEU A 473 -8.50 -15.48 -10.88
CA LEU A 473 -9.08 -14.56 -9.89
C LEU A 473 -9.57 -13.28 -10.57
N TYR A 474 -8.78 -12.73 -11.50
CA TYR A 474 -9.10 -11.54 -12.28
C TYR A 474 -10.19 -11.78 -13.34
N GLY A 475 -10.45 -13.03 -13.71
CA GLY A 475 -11.40 -13.42 -14.76
C GLY A 475 -10.80 -13.46 -16.17
N ALA A 476 -9.49 -13.72 -16.28
CA ALA A 476 -8.85 -13.99 -17.58
C ALA A 476 -9.12 -15.44 -18.04
N ASP A 477 -9.10 -15.67 -19.36
CA ASP A 477 -9.21 -17.00 -19.96
C ASP A 477 -7.85 -17.74 -20.00
N GLY A 478 -6.81 -17.14 -19.42
CA GLY A 478 -5.45 -17.69 -19.33
C GLY A 478 -4.37 -16.63 -19.43
N VAL A 479 -3.13 -17.08 -19.59
CA VAL A 479 -1.93 -16.23 -19.53
C VAL A 479 -1.08 -16.40 -20.77
N ASP A 480 -0.61 -15.29 -21.33
CA ASP A 480 0.33 -15.26 -22.45
C ASP A 480 1.67 -14.72 -21.99
N TYR A 481 2.76 -15.41 -22.35
CA TYR A 481 4.10 -15.05 -21.92
C TYR A 481 4.97 -14.66 -23.10
N THR A 482 5.75 -13.59 -22.97
CA THR A 482 6.84 -13.33 -23.93
C THR A 482 7.93 -14.42 -23.80
N PRO A 483 8.70 -14.68 -24.86
CA PRO A 483 9.83 -15.61 -24.78
C PRO A 483 10.86 -15.23 -23.71
N ALA A 484 11.08 -13.93 -23.49
CA ALA A 484 12.00 -13.45 -22.45
C ALA A 484 11.46 -13.74 -21.03
N ALA A 485 10.17 -13.46 -20.78
CA ALA A 485 9.55 -13.76 -19.49
C ALA A 485 9.56 -15.27 -19.20
N SER A 486 9.23 -16.09 -20.20
CA SER A 486 9.25 -17.56 -20.08
C SER A 486 10.62 -18.10 -19.64
N ARG A 487 11.70 -17.66 -20.30
CA ARG A 487 13.07 -18.09 -19.96
C ARG A 487 13.49 -17.65 -18.55
N LEU A 488 13.08 -16.45 -18.12
CA LEU A 488 13.40 -15.96 -16.78
C LEU A 488 12.65 -16.72 -15.69
N LEU A 489 11.36 -17.05 -15.90
CA LEU A 489 10.61 -17.89 -14.97
C LEU A 489 11.29 -19.25 -14.78
N GLU A 490 11.69 -19.90 -15.87
CA GLU A 490 12.44 -21.17 -15.83
C GLU A 490 13.77 -21.02 -15.09
N ALA A 491 14.50 -19.93 -15.33
CA ALA A 491 15.75 -19.65 -14.62
C ALA A 491 15.53 -19.41 -13.12
N TYR A 492 14.42 -18.76 -12.72
CA TYR A 492 14.08 -18.56 -11.32
C TYR A 492 13.72 -19.90 -10.64
N GLU A 493 12.96 -20.75 -11.30
CA GLU A 493 12.65 -22.11 -10.82
C GLU A 493 13.92 -22.92 -10.58
N GLN A 494 14.80 -22.99 -11.57
CA GLN A 494 16.07 -23.74 -11.51
C GLN A 494 17.01 -23.19 -10.43
N ALA A 495 16.96 -21.89 -10.17
CA ALA A 495 17.75 -21.23 -9.14
C ALA A 495 17.15 -21.35 -7.72
N GLY A 496 16.03 -22.08 -7.58
CA GLY A 496 15.39 -22.33 -6.28
C GLY A 496 14.44 -21.23 -5.82
N PHE A 497 14.09 -20.26 -6.68
CA PHE A 497 13.13 -19.19 -6.36
C PHE A 497 11.67 -19.56 -6.66
N GLY A 498 11.40 -20.78 -7.13
CA GLY A 498 10.06 -21.26 -7.47
C GLY A 498 9.03 -21.22 -6.33
N HIS A 499 9.51 -21.42 -5.10
CA HIS A 499 8.69 -21.40 -3.90
C HIS A 499 8.21 -19.99 -3.51
N LEU A 500 8.78 -18.93 -4.10
CA LEU A 500 8.41 -17.56 -3.74
C LEU A 500 6.95 -17.25 -4.17
N PRO A 501 6.23 -16.41 -3.40
CA PRO A 501 4.99 -15.78 -3.83
C PRO A 501 5.15 -15.02 -5.15
N VAL A 502 4.02 -14.84 -5.84
CA VAL A 502 3.93 -14.08 -7.09
C VAL A 502 3.06 -12.85 -6.90
N ILE A 503 3.47 -11.74 -7.49
CA ILE A 503 2.63 -10.54 -7.69
C ILE A 503 2.39 -10.31 -9.18
N VAL A 504 1.15 -10.04 -9.59
CA VAL A 504 0.86 -9.55 -10.94
C VAL A 504 0.74 -8.03 -10.95
N ALA A 505 1.68 -7.38 -11.63
CA ALA A 505 1.70 -5.94 -11.85
C ALA A 505 0.93 -5.57 -13.12
N LYS A 506 -0.39 -5.40 -12.97
CA LYS A 506 -1.32 -4.90 -13.99
C LYS A 506 -1.81 -3.48 -13.67
N THR A 507 -2.64 -2.92 -14.55
CA THR A 507 -3.35 -1.67 -14.24
C THR A 507 -4.30 -1.87 -13.06
N PRO A 508 -4.41 -0.91 -12.13
CA PRO A 508 -5.43 -0.96 -11.09
C PRO A 508 -6.81 -0.54 -11.59
N LEU A 509 -6.93 0.05 -12.78
CA LEU A 509 -8.18 0.66 -13.28
C LEU A 509 -9.15 -0.32 -13.95
N SER A 510 -8.84 -1.62 -13.90
CA SER A 510 -9.61 -2.72 -14.49
C SER A 510 -9.22 -4.03 -13.78
N LEU A 511 -10.15 -4.98 -13.72
CA LEU A 511 -9.82 -6.38 -13.40
C LEU A 511 -8.89 -6.97 -14.47
N SER A 512 -9.00 -6.52 -15.72
CA SER A 512 -8.10 -6.90 -16.82
C SER A 512 -6.77 -6.14 -16.82
N ALA A 513 -5.88 -6.50 -17.75
CA ALA A 513 -4.67 -5.73 -18.02
C ALA A 513 -4.90 -4.41 -18.76
N GLU A 514 -6.14 -4.14 -19.21
CA GLU A 514 -6.50 -2.99 -20.03
C GLU A 514 -7.34 -1.96 -19.23
N PRO A 515 -6.83 -0.73 -19.01
CA PRO A 515 -7.50 0.26 -18.16
C PRO A 515 -8.90 0.69 -18.64
N GLY A 516 -9.16 0.54 -19.95
CA GLY A 516 -10.40 0.97 -20.58
C GLY A 516 -11.56 -0.01 -20.42
N LEU A 517 -11.29 -1.28 -20.08
CA LEU A 517 -12.33 -2.29 -19.88
C LEU A 517 -12.93 -2.13 -18.48
N LYS A 518 -14.25 -1.98 -18.40
CA LYS A 518 -15.00 -1.70 -17.16
C LYS A 518 -15.88 -2.88 -16.75
N GLY A 519 -16.57 -2.76 -15.62
CA GLY A 519 -17.34 -3.86 -15.03
C GLY A 519 -16.48 -5.08 -14.69
N VAL A 520 -16.86 -6.24 -15.24
CA VAL A 520 -16.16 -7.53 -15.13
C VAL A 520 -15.86 -8.03 -16.54
N PRO A 521 -14.70 -7.67 -17.12
CA PRO A 521 -14.36 -8.03 -18.50
C PRO A 521 -14.22 -9.54 -18.69
N SER A 522 -14.64 -10.05 -19.84
CA SER A 522 -14.48 -11.45 -20.28
C SER A 522 -13.77 -11.52 -21.65
N GLY A 523 -13.33 -12.71 -22.07
CA GLY A 523 -12.73 -12.88 -23.40
C GLY A 523 -11.30 -12.33 -23.52
N TRP A 524 -10.58 -12.19 -22.41
CA TRP A 524 -9.24 -11.59 -22.37
C TRP A 524 -8.23 -12.52 -21.71
N ARG A 525 -6.95 -12.37 -22.07
CA ARG A 525 -5.83 -13.14 -21.53
C ARG A 525 -4.83 -12.21 -20.87
N LEU A 526 -4.20 -12.65 -19.79
CA LEU A 526 -3.21 -11.86 -19.04
C LEU A 526 -1.88 -11.82 -19.80
N PRO A 527 -1.42 -10.67 -20.31
CA PRO A 527 -0.22 -10.61 -21.12
C PRO A 527 1.03 -10.36 -20.26
N VAL A 528 1.75 -11.39 -19.86
CA VAL A 528 3.01 -11.27 -19.09
C VAL A 528 4.16 -10.90 -20.02
N ARG A 529 4.62 -9.65 -19.92
CA ARG A 529 5.66 -9.08 -20.79
C ARG A 529 7.06 -9.26 -20.24
N GLU A 530 7.20 -9.12 -18.93
CA GLU A 530 8.45 -9.17 -18.20
C GLU A 530 8.20 -9.81 -16.83
N VAL A 531 9.22 -10.46 -16.27
CA VAL A 531 9.20 -10.95 -14.89
C VAL A 531 10.46 -10.50 -14.17
N ARG A 532 10.33 -10.14 -12.90
CA ARG A 532 11.44 -9.68 -12.06
C ARG A 532 11.45 -10.42 -10.74
N LEU A 533 12.63 -10.53 -10.17
CA LEU A 533 12.87 -11.16 -8.87
C LEU A 533 13.15 -10.06 -7.84
N ALA A 534 12.43 -10.10 -6.72
CA ALA A 534 12.73 -9.33 -5.51
C ALA A 534 13.09 -10.33 -4.41
N ALA A 535 14.30 -10.89 -4.49
CA ALA A 535 14.73 -12.01 -3.64
C ALA A 535 14.86 -11.64 -2.15
N GLY A 536 15.23 -10.40 -1.85
CA GLY A 536 15.29 -9.89 -0.48
C GLY A 536 13.90 -9.67 0.12
N ALA A 537 12.99 -9.09 -0.67
CA ALA A 537 11.59 -8.97 -0.27
C ALA A 537 10.87 -10.33 -0.24
N GLY A 538 11.33 -11.28 -1.05
CA GLY A 538 10.86 -12.67 -1.09
C GLY A 538 9.67 -12.90 -2.02
N TYR A 539 9.68 -12.33 -3.24
CA TYR A 539 8.64 -12.60 -4.24
C TYR A 539 9.15 -12.45 -5.69
N VAL A 540 8.41 -13.01 -6.64
CA VAL A 540 8.56 -12.77 -8.09
C VAL A 540 7.40 -11.91 -8.55
N TYR A 541 7.61 -10.99 -9.49
CA TYR A 541 6.51 -10.19 -10.03
C TYR A 541 6.46 -10.17 -11.55
N ALA A 542 5.25 -10.39 -12.07
CA ALA A 542 4.93 -10.43 -13.49
C ALA A 542 4.36 -9.08 -13.93
N ILE A 543 5.01 -8.45 -14.92
CA ILE A 543 4.66 -7.13 -15.44
C ILE A 543 3.81 -7.31 -16.69
N CYS A 544 2.56 -6.84 -16.65
CA CYS A 544 1.61 -7.04 -17.76
C CYS A 544 1.45 -5.84 -18.69
N GLY A 545 1.81 -4.64 -18.22
CA GLY A 545 1.66 -3.39 -18.96
C GLY A 545 2.94 -2.55 -18.96
N SER A 546 2.84 -1.34 -19.51
CA SER A 546 3.89 -0.33 -19.37
C SER A 546 3.84 0.27 -17.97
N LEU A 547 4.68 -0.24 -17.08
CA LEU A 547 4.82 0.25 -15.72
C LEU A 547 6.06 1.13 -15.60
N SER A 548 5.85 2.41 -15.32
CA SER A 548 6.94 3.34 -15.03
C SER A 548 7.19 3.37 -13.53
N THR A 549 8.35 2.88 -13.11
CA THR A 549 8.85 2.92 -11.72
C THR A 549 9.40 4.29 -11.33
N MET A 550 9.69 5.17 -12.30
CA MET A 550 9.99 6.59 -12.09
C MET A 550 8.94 7.48 -12.77
N PRO A 551 7.97 8.03 -12.02
CA PRO A 551 6.98 8.96 -12.57
C PRO A 551 7.64 10.25 -13.08
N GLY A 552 6.95 10.98 -13.95
CA GLY A 552 7.37 12.30 -14.38
C GLY A 552 6.38 13.37 -13.93
N LEU A 553 6.87 14.60 -13.73
CA LEU A 553 6.00 15.75 -13.50
C LEU A 553 5.04 16.01 -14.69
N PRO A 554 3.83 16.55 -14.44
CA PRO A 554 2.91 17.00 -15.48
C PRO A 554 3.39 18.30 -16.14
N SER A 555 2.65 18.80 -17.12
CA SER A 555 2.91 20.10 -17.77
C SER A 555 2.73 21.32 -16.85
N ARG A 556 1.96 21.18 -15.77
CA ARG A 556 1.76 22.19 -14.72
C ARG A 556 1.82 21.52 -13.33
N PRO A 557 3.01 21.27 -12.79
CA PRO A 557 3.17 20.58 -11.50
C PRO A 557 2.58 21.39 -10.34
N ALA A 558 2.18 20.68 -9.27
CA ALA A 558 1.75 21.33 -8.03
C ALA A 558 2.87 22.18 -7.41
N ALA A 559 4.15 21.82 -7.65
CA ALA A 559 5.32 22.58 -7.23
C ALA A 559 5.27 24.08 -7.59
N GLU A 560 4.65 24.47 -8.71
CA GLU A 560 4.52 25.88 -9.12
C GLU A 560 3.65 26.72 -8.17
N ARG A 561 2.86 26.09 -7.30
CA ARG A 561 1.88 26.74 -6.41
C ARG A 561 2.13 26.47 -4.93
N ILE A 562 3.09 25.61 -4.60
CA ILE A 562 3.47 25.35 -3.22
C ILE A 562 4.45 26.44 -2.80
N ASP A 563 4.19 27.07 -1.65
CA ASP A 563 5.05 28.12 -1.10
C ASP A 563 5.02 28.08 0.44
N VAL A 564 5.78 28.95 1.09
CA VAL A 564 5.83 29.07 2.55
C VAL A 564 5.53 30.52 2.95
N ASP A 565 4.54 30.70 3.81
CA ASP A 565 4.29 31.98 4.46
C ASP A 565 5.45 32.29 5.41
N LEU A 566 6.19 33.38 5.15
CA LEU A 566 7.44 33.70 5.83
C LEU A 566 7.24 34.21 7.26
N ASP A 567 6.05 34.71 7.61
CA ASP A 567 5.74 35.23 8.94
C ASP A 567 5.33 34.10 9.89
N THR A 568 4.59 33.12 9.37
CA THR A 568 4.01 32.01 10.14
C THR A 568 4.78 30.69 10.01
N GLY A 569 5.55 30.53 8.93
CA GLY A 569 6.17 29.25 8.55
C GLY A 569 5.19 28.23 7.97
N GLN A 570 3.93 28.62 7.72
CA GLN A 570 2.90 27.72 7.19
C GLN A 570 3.16 27.41 5.70
N ILE A 571 3.08 26.13 5.34
CA ILE A 571 3.16 25.70 3.94
C ILE A 571 1.80 25.94 3.26
N VAL A 572 1.79 26.70 2.17
CA VAL A 572 0.61 26.98 1.35
C VAL A 572 0.62 26.15 0.07
N GLY A 573 -0.55 25.81 -0.45
CA GLY A 573 -0.70 25.06 -1.71
C GLY A 573 -0.43 23.55 -1.62
N LEU A 574 0.03 23.04 -0.46
CA LEU A 574 0.16 21.61 -0.17
C LEU A 574 -1.23 20.99 0.02
N ARG A 575 -1.49 19.83 -0.59
CA ARG A 575 -2.80 19.14 -0.55
C ARG A 575 -2.69 17.70 -0.10
#